data_AF-A0A8H7PNB3-F1
#
_entry.id   AF-A0A8H7PNB3-F1
#
_cell.length_a   1.000
_cell.length_b   1.000
_cell.length_c   1.000
_cell.angle_alpha   90.00
_cell.angle_beta   90.00
_cell.angle_gamma   90.00
#
_symmetry.space_group_name_H-M   'P 1'
#
loop_
_entity.id
_entity.type
_entity.pdbx_description
1 polymer ?
#
loop_
_entity_poly.entity_id
_entity_poly.type
_entity_poly.pdbx_seq_one_letter_code
_entity_poly.pdbx_strand_id
1 'polypeptide(L)'
;MWPVLPHLLTVITISPLAGYRDYIMVFNRDISDEDFAQAQKDVVEANGVITHKYTAGLKGLGISIPDDTVTTFDSKEYVKFMEEDQTVHAYKEAVVRN
;
A
#
# COMPACT_ATOMS: atom_id res chain seq x y z
N MET A 1 50.67 -3.17 -14.30
CA MET A 1 49.45 -3.92 -13.96
C MET A 1 48.42 -2.93 -13.45
N TRP A 2 47.30 -2.75 -14.15
CA TRP A 2 46.21 -1.82 -13.80
C TRP A 2 45.05 -2.66 -13.25
N PRO A 3 44.42 -2.35 -12.10
CA PRO A 3 43.28 -3.12 -11.65
C PRO A 3 42.03 -2.71 -12.44
N VAL A 4 41.34 -3.71 -12.98
CA VAL A 4 40.00 -3.59 -13.54
C VAL A 4 39.01 -3.50 -12.37
N LEU A 5 38.28 -2.40 -12.27
CA LEU A 5 37.21 -2.24 -11.28
C LEU A 5 36.00 -3.09 -11.70
N PRO A 6 35.50 -3.98 -10.83
CA PRO A 6 34.30 -4.75 -11.14
C PRO A 6 33.10 -3.80 -11.10
N HIS A 7 32.29 -3.86 -12.15
CA HIS A 7 31.04 -3.12 -12.24
C HIS A 7 30.09 -3.67 -11.17
N LEU A 8 29.79 -2.86 -10.15
CA LEU A 8 28.79 -3.18 -9.15
C LEU A 8 27.41 -3.16 -9.82
N LEU A 9 26.85 -4.34 -10.08
CA LEU A 9 25.44 -4.52 -10.34
C LEU A 9 24.70 -4.27 -9.02
N THR A 10 24.17 -3.06 -8.85
CA THR A 10 23.34 -2.74 -7.67
C THR A 10 21.95 -3.31 -7.91
N VAL A 11 21.65 -4.43 -7.27
CA VAL A 11 20.27 -4.91 -7.13
C VAL A 11 19.60 -3.99 -6.12
N ILE A 12 18.69 -3.11 -6.59
CA ILE A 12 17.86 -2.30 -5.70
C ILE A 12 16.83 -3.25 -5.09
N THR A 13 17.10 -3.72 -3.88
CA THR A 13 16.07 -4.35 -3.06
C THR A 13 15.19 -3.21 -2.54
N ILE A 14 13.93 -3.14 -3.01
CA ILE A 14 12.93 -2.27 -2.41
C ILE A 14 12.58 -2.89 -1.06
N SER A 15 13.40 -2.59 -0.05
CA SER A 15 13.03 -2.83 1.34
C SER A 15 11.85 -1.90 1.65
N PRO A 16 10.89 -2.28 2.51
CA PRO A 16 9.98 -1.30 3.07
C PRO A 16 10.85 -0.18 3.63
N LEU A 17 10.67 1.05 3.14
CA LEU A 17 11.38 2.19 3.68
C LEU A 17 11.06 2.20 5.18
N ALA A 18 12.06 2.15 6.04
CA ALA A 18 11.83 2.27 7.48
C ALA A 18 11.00 3.55 7.73
N GLY A 19 9.84 3.39 8.38
CA GLY A 19 8.90 4.49 8.59
C GLY A 19 7.73 4.55 7.60
N TYR A 20 7.52 3.53 6.75
CA TYR A 20 6.34 3.39 5.90
C TYR A 20 5.53 2.14 6.27
N ARG A 21 4.22 2.22 6.07
CA ARG A 21 3.28 1.11 6.30
C ARG A 21 2.22 1.04 5.21
N ASP A 22 1.82 -0.19 4.91
CA ASP A 22 0.85 -0.49 3.87
C ASP A 22 -0.57 -0.55 4.46
N TYR A 23 -1.51 0.08 3.77
CA TYR A 23 -2.91 0.18 4.15
C TYR A 23 -3.82 -0.07 2.96
N ILE A 24 -4.99 -0.63 3.24
CA ILE A 24 -6.14 -0.64 2.36
C ILE A 24 -7.03 0.53 2.78
N MET A 25 -7.15 1.54 1.90
CA MET A 25 -8.03 2.68 2.06
C MET A 25 -9.33 2.43 1.29
N VAL A 26 -10.42 2.25 2.01
CA VAL A 26 -11.73 1.95 1.45
C VAL A 26 -12.58 3.21 1.39
N PHE A 27 -13.19 3.44 0.22
CA PHE A 27 -14.02 4.60 -0.03
C PHE A 27 -15.50 4.35 0.22
N ASN A 28 -16.26 5.45 0.34
CA ASN A 28 -17.71 5.41 0.22
C ASN A 28 -18.13 4.82 -1.14
N ARG A 29 -19.25 4.09 -1.17
CA ARG A 29 -19.66 3.33 -2.38
C ARG A 29 -19.97 4.26 -3.56
N ASP A 30 -20.47 5.44 -3.24
CA ASP A 30 -20.89 6.52 -4.13
C ASP A 30 -19.79 7.56 -4.37
N ILE A 31 -18.52 7.25 -4.04
CA ILE A 31 -17.40 8.15 -4.34
C ILE A 31 -17.43 8.59 -5.82
N SER A 32 -17.32 9.89 -6.02
CA SER A 32 -17.27 10.53 -7.33
C SER A 32 -15.92 10.31 -8.01
N ASP A 33 -15.86 10.46 -9.33
CA ASP A 33 -14.58 10.36 -10.07
C ASP A 33 -13.60 11.48 -9.65
N GLU A 34 -14.12 12.64 -9.28
CA GLU A 34 -13.34 13.77 -8.77
C GLU A 34 -12.71 13.45 -7.42
N ASP A 35 -13.49 12.92 -6.47
CA ASP A 35 -12.98 12.51 -5.16
C ASP A 35 -11.99 11.35 -5.28
N PHE A 36 -12.23 10.42 -6.20
CA PHE A 36 -11.28 9.34 -6.47
C PHE A 36 -9.96 9.88 -7.06
N ALA A 37 -10.03 10.90 -7.91
CA ALA A 37 -8.83 11.59 -8.40
C ALA A 37 -8.14 12.37 -7.28
N GLN A 38 -8.90 13.01 -6.39
CA GLN A 38 -8.37 13.75 -5.25
C GLN A 38 -7.69 12.82 -4.25
N ALA A 39 -8.28 11.68 -3.92
CA ALA A 39 -7.68 10.68 -3.04
C ALA A 39 -6.31 10.20 -3.57
N GLN A 40 -6.17 10.02 -4.89
CA GLN A 40 -4.87 9.67 -5.49
C GLN A 40 -3.85 10.80 -5.36
N LYS A 41 -4.27 12.07 -5.50
CA LYS A 41 -3.38 13.22 -5.30
C LYS A 41 -2.94 13.33 -3.85
N ASP A 42 -3.86 13.21 -2.90
CA ASP A 42 -3.57 13.30 -1.47
C ASP A 42 -2.52 12.25 -1.05
N VAL A 43 -2.60 11.02 -1.60
CA VAL A 43 -1.58 9.98 -1.36
C VAL A 43 -0.20 10.41 -1.84
N VAL A 44 -0.10 10.96 -3.05
CA VAL A 44 1.18 11.42 -3.62
C VAL A 44 1.74 12.62 -2.86
N GLU A 45 0.88 13.56 -2.47
CA GLU A 45 1.26 14.75 -1.69
C GLU A 45 1.76 14.40 -0.29
N ALA A 46 1.28 13.29 0.28
CA ALA A 46 1.76 12.74 1.55
C ALA A 46 3.05 11.89 1.41
N ASN A 47 3.77 11.98 0.28
CA ASN A 47 4.91 11.13 -0.07
C ASN A 47 4.58 9.62 -0.06
N GLY A 48 3.32 9.27 -0.27
CA GLY A 48 2.83 7.90 -0.35
C GLY A 48 2.90 7.32 -1.76
N VAL A 49 2.71 6.02 -1.85
CA VAL A 49 2.69 5.24 -3.09
C VAL A 49 1.37 4.48 -3.17
N ILE A 50 0.74 4.49 -4.34
CA ILE A 50 -0.43 3.65 -4.61
C ILE A 50 0.05 2.28 -5.09
N THR A 51 -0.21 1.23 -4.32
CA THR A 51 0.17 -0.15 -4.62
C THR A 51 -0.91 -0.90 -5.39
N HIS A 52 -2.19 -0.55 -5.18
CA HIS A 52 -3.31 -1.20 -5.85
C HIS A 52 -4.52 -0.28 -6.02
N LYS A 53 -5.38 -0.58 -7.01
CA LYS A 53 -6.66 0.11 -7.23
C LYS A 53 -7.81 -0.89 -7.21
N TYR A 54 -8.69 -0.79 -6.24
CA TYR A 54 -9.90 -1.60 -6.14
C TYR A 54 -11.04 -0.86 -6.84
N THR A 55 -11.64 -1.49 -7.86
CA THR A 55 -12.72 -0.89 -8.67
C THR A 55 -13.97 -1.77 -8.77
N ALA A 56 -13.91 -3.03 -8.30
CA ALA A 56 -14.99 -4.00 -8.42
C ALA A 56 -15.45 -4.49 -7.04
N GLY A 57 -16.74 -4.34 -6.73
CA GLY A 57 -17.36 -4.71 -5.44
C GLY A 57 -17.00 -3.79 -4.27
N LEU A 58 -15.76 -3.32 -4.25
CA LEU A 58 -15.12 -2.36 -3.34
C LEU A 58 -14.49 -1.25 -4.20
N LYS A 59 -14.65 0.00 -3.80
CA LYS A 59 -13.86 1.12 -4.33
C LYS A 59 -12.82 1.51 -3.28
N GLY A 60 -11.55 1.54 -3.65
CA GLY A 60 -10.48 1.81 -2.70
C GLY A 60 -9.10 1.83 -3.34
N LEU A 61 -8.09 2.13 -2.53
CA LEU A 61 -6.68 2.10 -2.91
C LEU A 61 -5.90 1.24 -1.91
N GLY A 62 -5.00 0.41 -2.41
CA GLY A 62 -3.87 -0.07 -1.63
C GLY A 62 -2.81 1.02 -1.65
N ILE A 63 -2.30 1.42 -0.49
CA ILE A 63 -1.34 2.51 -0.36
C ILE A 63 -0.20 2.13 0.57
N SER A 64 0.98 2.69 0.34
CA SER A 64 2.12 2.69 1.25
C SER A 64 2.42 4.13 1.63
N ILE A 65 2.32 4.48 2.92
CA ILE A 65 2.44 5.85 3.41
C ILE A 65 3.38 5.94 4.61
N PRO A 66 3.95 7.14 4.90
CA PRO A 66 4.69 7.36 6.14
C PRO A 66 3.86 7.05 7.39
N ASP A 67 4.46 6.43 8.41
CA ASP A 67 3.78 5.96 9.63
C ASP A 67 3.00 7.06 10.37
N ASP A 68 3.43 8.32 10.26
CA ASP A 68 2.84 9.49 10.93
C ASP A 68 1.66 10.10 10.17
N THR A 69 1.34 9.62 8.96
CA THR A 69 0.29 10.21 8.10
C THR A 69 -1.05 9.47 8.11
N VAL A 70 -1.16 8.31 8.78
CA VAL A 70 -2.39 7.48 8.75
C VAL A 70 -3.64 8.23 9.25
N THR A 71 -3.52 8.97 10.35
CA THR A 71 -4.65 9.70 10.96
C THR A 71 -5.18 10.83 10.07
N THR A 72 -4.35 11.35 9.17
CA THR A 72 -4.73 12.37 8.19
C THR A 72 -5.66 11.82 7.11
N PHE A 73 -5.49 10.57 6.72
CA PHE A 73 -6.33 9.94 5.69
C PHE A 73 -7.64 9.38 6.25
N ASP A 74 -7.62 8.79 7.44
CA ASP A 74 -8.81 8.20 8.06
C ASP A 74 -9.91 9.23 8.37
N SER A 75 -9.55 10.51 8.45
CA SER A 75 -10.49 11.63 8.68
C SER A 75 -11.05 12.26 7.40
N LYS A 76 -10.66 11.79 6.20
CA LYS A 76 -11.13 12.35 4.93
C LYS A 76 -12.56 11.90 4.64
N GLU A 77 -13.40 12.81 4.16
CA GLU A 77 -14.83 12.55 3.93
C GLU A 77 -15.09 11.42 2.92
N TYR A 78 -14.21 11.25 1.92
CA TYR A 78 -14.31 10.19 0.92
C TYR A 78 -13.89 8.80 1.45
N VAL A 79 -13.26 8.73 2.63
CA VAL A 79 -12.81 7.49 3.27
C VAL A 79 -13.92 6.94 4.16
N LYS A 80 -14.24 5.66 3.94
CA LYS A 80 -15.17 4.93 4.79
C LYS A 80 -14.45 4.28 5.97
N PHE A 81 -13.30 3.67 5.70
CA PHE A 81 -12.39 3.13 6.70
C PHE A 81 -11.02 2.89 6.09
N MET A 82 -9.99 2.86 6.94
CA MET A 82 -8.67 2.34 6.62
C MET A 82 -8.32 1.13 7.48
N GLU A 83 -7.66 0.15 6.88
CA GLU A 83 -7.10 -1.00 7.59
C GLU A 83 -5.65 -1.24 7.15
N GLU A 84 -4.81 -1.72 8.05
CA GLU A 84 -3.44 -2.11 7.72
C GLU A 84 -3.47 -3.33 6.80
N ASP A 85 -2.65 -3.34 5.74
CA ASP A 85 -2.57 -4.48 4.82
C ASP A 85 -1.85 -5.64 5.51
N GLN A 86 -2.56 -6.76 5.68
CA GLN A 86 -2.08 -7.93 6.42
C GLN A 86 -1.78 -9.10 5.48
N THR A 87 -0.70 -9.81 5.76
CA THR A 87 -0.41 -11.08 5.08
C THR A 87 -1.34 -12.18 5.55
N VAL A 88 -1.95 -12.90 4.61
CA VAL A 88 -2.75 -14.09 4.89
C VAL A 88 -1.96 -15.37 4.60
N HIS A 89 -2.20 -16.43 5.39
CA HIS A 89 -1.55 -17.72 5.22
C HIS A 89 -2.54 -18.78 4.75
N ALA A 90 -2.11 -19.64 3.82
CA ALA A 90 -2.88 -20.81 3.44
C ALA A 90 -2.96 -21.79 4.62
N TYR A 91 -4.18 -22.15 5.03
CA TYR A 91 -4.40 -23.18 6.02
C TYR A 91 -4.07 -24.56 5.43
N LYS A 92 -3.15 -25.31 6.06
CA LYS A 92 -2.91 -26.72 5.75
C LYS A 92 -3.46 -27.57 6.90
N GLU A 93 -4.49 -28.36 6.63
CA GLU A 93 -4.88 -29.43 7.55
C GLU A 93 -3.72 -30.44 7.64
N ALA A 94 -3.20 -30.63 8.85
CA ALA A 94 -2.35 -31.77 9.13
C ALA A 94 -3.23 -33.02 9.04
N VAL A 95 -3.05 -33.81 7.97
CA VAL A 95 -3.69 -35.11 7.85
C VAL A 95 -3.12 -36.02 8.93
N VAL A 96 -3.78 -36.09 10.08
CA VAL A 96 -3.56 -37.14 11.07
C VAL A 96 -4.19 -38.41 10.50
N ARG A 97 -3.37 -39.21 9.81
CA ARG A 97 -3.76 -40.58 9.46
C ARG A 97 -3.61 -41.43 10.73
N ASN A 98 -4.73 -41.98 11.20
CA ASN A 98 -4.78 -43.08 12.17
C ASN A 98 -4.24 -44.37 11.53
#